data_AF-A0A1I8ABW4-F1
#
_entry.id   AF-A0A1I8ABW4-F1
#
_cell.length_a   1.000
_cell.length_b   1.000
_cell.length_c   1.000
_cell.angle_alpha   90.00
_cell.angle_beta   90.00
_cell.angle_gamma   90.00
#
_symmetry.space_group_name_H-M   'P 1'
#
loop_
_entity.id
_entity.type
_entity.pdbx_description
1 polymer ?
#
loop_
_entity_poly.entity_id
_entity_poly.type
_entity_poly.pdbx_seq_one_letter_code
_entity_poly.pdbx_strand_id
1 'polypeptide(L)'
;MLAKESFILHPDQCIAVHCVAGLGRAPVLVAIALMEAGMSCEEAVHLIRQQRRGALNQKQLDFLAAYKPSGQLRKLRYTMDAKNAKNCSIM
;
A
#
# COMPACT_ATOMS: atom_id res chain seq x y z
N MET A 1 14.96 4.50 10.17
CA MET A 1 14.63 5.35 9.00
C MET A 1 15.38 4.82 7.77
N LEU A 2 15.08 3.59 7.32
CA LEU A 2 15.78 2.95 6.19
C LEU A 2 14.83 2.70 5.01
N ALA A 3 13.58 2.35 5.30
CA ALA A 3 12.56 2.11 4.28
C ALA A 3 12.26 3.37 3.45
N LYS A 4 12.19 4.56 4.07
CA LYS A 4 11.84 5.81 3.38
C LYS A 4 12.91 6.23 2.37
N GLU A 5 14.18 6.11 2.73
CA GLU A 5 15.30 6.47 1.83
C GLU A 5 15.45 5.46 0.69
N SER A 6 15.31 4.16 1.00
CA SER A 6 15.35 3.11 -0.02
C SER A 6 14.22 3.27 -1.05
N PHE A 7 13.02 3.65 -0.61
CA PHE A 7 11.87 3.89 -1.51
C PHE A 7 12.06 5.11 -2.43
N ILE A 8 12.86 6.10 -2.00
CA ILE A 8 13.20 7.27 -2.82
C ILE A 8 14.27 6.91 -3.86
N LEU A 9 15.23 6.07 -3.50
CA LEU A 9 16.33 5.66 -4.38
C LEU A 9 15.91 4.62 -5.41
N HIS A 10 14.94 3.77 -5.07
CA HIS A 10 14.48 2.67 -5.92
C HIS A 10 12.95 2.68 -6.06
N PRO A 11 12.39 3.53 -6.95
CA PRO A 11 10.94 3.68 -7.11
C PRO A 11 10.25 2.40 -7.61
N ASP A 12 10.97 1.53 -8.32
CA ASP A 12 10.44 0.26 -8.86
C ASP A 12 10.64 -0.94 -7.92
N GLN A 13 11.05 -0.70 -6.67
CA GLN A 13 11.33 -1.76 -5.73
C GLN A 13 10.05 -2.45 -5.20
N CYS A 14 10.08 -3.78 -5.13
CA CYS A 14 9.00 -4.57 -4.56
C CYS A 14 9.23 -4.85 -3.08
N ILE A 15 8.16 -4.74 -2.27
CA ILE A 15 8.17 -5.15 -0.85
C ILE A 15 7.44 -6.48 -0.72
N ALA A 16 8.15 -7.51 -0.27
CA ALA A 16 7.56 -8.79 0.07
C ALA A 16 6.99 -8.77 1.50
N VAL A 17 5.74 -9.21 1.66
CA VAL A 17 5.09 -9.37 2.97
C VAL A 17 4.60 -10.80 3.11
N HIS A 18 5.01 -11.48 4.19
CA HIS A 18 4.57 -12.85 4.46
C HIS A 18 4.13 -13.00 5.91
N CYS A 19 3.41 -14.09 6.19
CA CYS A 19 3.04 -14.51 7.53
C CYS A 19 3.38 -16.00 7.67
N VAL A 20 3.76 -16.44 8.87
CA VAL A 20 4.19 -17.82 9.13
C VAL A 20 3.10 -18.85 8.77
N ALA A 21 1.86 -18.62 9.21
CA ALA A 21 0.77 -19.61 9.13
C ALA A 21 -0.25 -19.39 7.99
N GLY A 22 -0.02 -18.45 7.07
CA GLY A 22 -0.92 -18.26 5.91
C GLY A 22 -2.34 -17.73 6.18
N LEU A 23 -2.67 -17.34 7.42
CA LEU A 23 -4.02 -16.91 7.88
C LEU A 23 -4.52 -15.52 7.39
N GLY A 24 -3.87 -14.91 6.41
CA GLY A 24 -4.35 -13.65 5.80
C GLY A 24 -3.88 -12.35 6.45
N ARG A 25 -3.01 -12.36 7.47
CA ARG A 25 -2.48 -11.12 8.08
C ARG A 25 -1.60 -10.28 7.15
N ALA A 26 -0.80 -10.94 6.30
CA ALA A 26 0.01 -10.25 5.30
C ALA A 26 -0.87 -9.46 4.29
N PRO A 27 -1.92 -10.07 3.70
CA PRO A 27 -2.91 -9.35 2.90
C PRO A 27 -3.55 -8.13 3.58
N VAL A 28 -3.76 -8.15 4.91
CA VAL A 28 -4.31 -6.98 5.64
C VAL A 28 -3.37 -5.78 5.55
N LEU A 29 -2.06 -5.99 5.71
CA LEU A 29 -1.07 -4.90 5.59
C LEU A 29 -1.05 -4.32 4.17
N VAL A 30 -1.19 -5.18 3.15
CA VAL A 30 -1.27 -4.74 1.75
C VAL A 30 -2.54 -3.91 1.52
N ALA A 31 -3.69 -4.34 2.08
CA ALA A 31 -4.94 -3.58 1.98
C ALA A 31 -4.82 -2.19 2.63
N ILE A 32 -4.23 -2.11 3.83
CA ILE A 32 -3.97 -0.82 4.50
C ILE A 32 -3.11 0.09 3.63
N ALA A 33 -2.05 -0.44 3.03
CA ALA A 33 -1.17 0.35 2.17
C ALA A 33 -1.90 0.91 0.94
N LEU A 34 -2.78 0.12 0.32
CA LEU A 34 -3.63 0.56 -0.79
C LEU A 34 -4.62 1.64 -0.35
N MET A 35 -5.23 1.47 0.82
CA MET A 35 -6.15 2.46 1.38
C MET A 35 -5.45 3.79 1.73
N GLU A 36 -4.23 3.72 2.28
CA GLU A 36 -3.37 4.88 2.54
C GLU A 36 -2.91 5.58 1.26
N ALA A 37 -2.79 4.84 0.15
CA ALA A 37 -2.55 5.39 -1.18
C ALA A 37 -3.80 6.08 -1.79
N GLY A 38 -4.98 5.89 -1.18
CA GLY A 38 -6.24 6.52 -1.59
C GLY A 38 -7.26 5.58 -2.23
N MET A 39 -7.02 4.26 -2.23
CA MET A 39 -7.98 3.26 -2.71
C MET A 39 -9.10 3.04 -1.69
N SER A 40 -10.32 2.75 -2.14
CA SER A 40 -11.38 2.35 -1.21
C SER A 40 -11.11 0.97 -0.60
N CYS A 41 -11.70 0.68 0.57
CA CYS A 41 -11.61 -0.63 1.21
C CYS A 41 -12.10 -1.74 0.26
N GLU A 42 -13.24 -1.51 -0.40
CA GLU A 42 -13.88 -2.47 -1.31
C GLU A 42 -12.99 -2.80 -2.51
N GLU A 43 -12.41 -1.78 -3.16
CA GLU A 43 -11.49 -1.97 -4.28
C GLU A 43 -10.21 -2.68 -3.84
N ALA A 44 -9.63 -2.30 -2.69
CA ALA A 44 -8.43 -2.93 -2.17
C ALA A 44 -8.64 -4.43 -1.89
N VAL A 45 -9.77 -4.77 -1.25
CA VAL A 45 -10.16 -6.16 -0.99
C VAL A 45 -10.41 -6.91 -2.30
N HIS A 46 -11.09 -6.29 -3.26
CA HIS A 46 -11.35 -6.88 -4.56
C HIS A 46 -10.06 -7.20 -5.30
N LEU A 47 -9.13 -6.24 -5.38
CA LEU A 47 -7.83 -6.40 -6.03
C LEU A 47 -7.02 -7.54 -5.42
N ILE A 48 -6.97 -7.62 -4.09
CA ILE A 48 -6.27 -8.72 -3.39
C ILE A 48 -6.93 -10.07 -3.70
N ARG A 49 -8.26 -10.13 -3.73
CA ARG A 49 -9.01 -11.37 -4.02
C ARG A 49 -8.92 -11.81 -5.47
N GLN A 50 -8.71 -10.89 -6.42
CA GLN A 50 -8.40 -11.22 -7.80
C GLN A 50 -7.08 -12.00 -7.91
N GLN A 51 -6.07 -11.61 -7.13
CA GLN A 51 -4.76 -12.29 -7.11
C GLN A 51 -4.79 -13.58 -6.28
N ARG A 52 -5.48 -13.58 -5.14
CA ARG A 52 -5.62 -14.77 -4.28
C ARG A 52 -7.01 -14.84 -3.65
N ARG A 53 -7.84 -15.76 -4.14
CA ARG A 53 -9.17 -16.04 -3.57
C ARG A 53 -9.05 -16.44 -2.09
N GLY A 54 -9.94 -15.92 -1.25
CA GLY A 54 -9.97 -16.23 0.18
C GLY A 54 -8.80 -15.67 1.00
N ALA A 55 -8.03 -14.71 0.47
CA ALA A 55 -6.88 -14.12 1.18
C ALA A 55 -7.25 -13.36 2.48
N LEU A 56 -8.51 -12.96 2.63
CA LEU A 56 -9.02 -12.17 3.76
C LEU A 56 -10.25 -12.84 4.36
N ASN A 57 -10.26 -12.98 5.69
CA ASN A 57 -11.37 -13.50 6.49
C ASN A 57 -12.34 -12.39 6.94
N GLN A 58 -13.50 -12.75 7.51
CA GLN A 58 -14.51 -11.76 7.90
C GLN A 58 -14.01 -10.76 8.95
N LYS A 59 -13.33 -11.22 10.01
CA LYS A 59 -12.79 -10.34 11.07
C LYS A 59 -11.80 -9.30 10.51
N GLN A 60 -11.04 -9.68 9.49
CA GLN A 60 -10.10 -8.79 8.81
C GLN A 60 -10.83 -7.77 7.93
N LEU A 61 -11.93 -8.17 7.27
CA LEU A 61 -12.77 -7.23 6.53
C LEU A 61 -13.43 -6.22 7.45
N ASP A 62 -13.95 -6.66 8.59
CA ASP A 62 -14.58 -5.77 9.59
C ASP A 62 -13.56 -4.75 10.11
N PHE A 63 -12.32 -5.18 10.35
CA PHE A 63 -11.22 -4.30 10.71
C PHE A 63 -10.90 -3.29 9.60
N LEU A 64 -10.78 -3.74 8.34
CA LEU A 64 -10.48 -2.88 7.20
C LEU A 64 -11.60 -1.87 6.94
N ALA A 65 -12.87 -2.25 7.16
CA ALA A 65 -14.01 -1.35 7.04
C ALA A 65 -14.00 -0.23 8.10
N ALA A 66 -13.52 -0.53 9.32
CA ALA A 66 -13.38 0.46 10.39
C ALA A 66 -12.11 1.31 10.27
N TYR A 67 -11.15 0.91 9.44
CA TYR A 67 -9.86 1.58 9.31
C TYR A 67 -10.01 2.94 8.62
N LYS A 68 -9.40 3.97 9.23
CA LYS A 68 -9.37 5.34 8.71
C LYS A 68 -7.96 5.68 8.23
N PRO A 69 -7.75 5.81 6.90
CA PRO A 69 -6.44 6.19 6.36
C PRO A 69 -6.03 7.58 6.82
N SER A 70 -4.76 7.72 7.19
CA SER A 70 -4.13 9.00 7.54
C SER A 70 -3.80 9.85 6.30
N GLY A 71 -3.71 9.21 5.12
CA GLY A 71 -3.37 9.83 3.84
C GLY A 71 -1.91 10.26 3.74
N GLN A 72 -1.05 9.81 4.67
CA GLN A 72 0.38 10.17 4.66
C GLN A 72 1.09 9.63 3.42
N LEU A 73 0.67 8.46 2.93
CA LEU A 73 1.26 7.85 1.74
C LEU A 73 0.93 8.64 0.47
N ARG A 74 -0.31 9.15 0.36
CA ARG A 74 -0.72 10.07 -0.71
C ARG A 74 0.11 11.36 -0.72
N LYS A 75 0.39 11.94 0.46
CA LYS A 75 1.25 13.12 0.61
C LYS A 75 2.69 12.82 0.17
N LEU A 76 3.21 11.65 0.56
CA LEU A 76 4.54 11.21 0.18
C LEU A 76 4.67 11.12 -1.36
N ARG A 77 3.68 10.53 -2.04
CA ARG A 77 3.67 10.43 -3.50
C ARG A 77 3.66 11.81 -4.16
N TYR A 78 2.82 12.74 -3.70
CA TYR A 78 2.81 14.11 -4.22
C TYR A 78 4.18 14.81 -4.06
N THR A 79 4.84 14.63 -2.91
CA THR A 79 6.19 15.20 -2.72
C THR A 79 7.25 14.55 -3.62
N MET A 80 7.10 13.27 -3.95
CA MET A 80 7.98 12.58 -4.90
C MET A 80 7.76 13.10 -6.32
N ASP A 81 6.50 13.17 -6.78
CA ASP A 81 6.15 13.67 -8.11
C ASP A 81 6.60 15.13 -8.29
N ALA A 82 6.40 15.97 -7.26
CA ALA A 82 6.86 17.36 -7.28
C ALA A 82 8.39 17.49 -7.26
N LYS A 83 9.12 16.57 -6.61
CA LYS A 83 10.59 16.53 -6.64
C LYS A 83 11.11 16.03 -7.98
N ASN A 84 10.44 15.05 -8.59
CA ASN A 84 10.80 14.52 -9.91
C ASN A 84 10.52 15.54 -11.02
N ALA A 85 9.41 16.28 -10.94
CA ALA A 85 9.11 17.40 -11.84
C ALA A 85 10.15 18.52 -11.77
N LYS A 86 10.74 18.79 -10.59
CA LYS A 86 11.85 19.74 -10.43
C LYS A 86 13.20 19.21 -10.92
N ASN A 87 13.36 17.89 -11.01
CA ASN A 87 14.53 17.24 -11.60
C ASN A 87 14.43 17.07 -13.12
N CYS A 88 13.26 17.32 -13.72
CA CYS A 88 13.11 17.42 -15.17
C CYS A 88 13.60 18.81 -15.64
N SER A 89 14.89 19.06 -15.48
CA SER A 89 15.57 20.11 -16.23
C SER A 89 15.70 19.63 -17.67
N ILE A 90 14.96 20.32 -18.54
CA ILE A 90 15.04 20.34 -20.00
C ILE A 90 16.45 19.96 -20.48
N MET A 91 16.54 18.89 -21.27
CA MET A 91 17.51 18.81 -22.37
C MET A 91 16.80 19.20 -23.66
#